data_AF-A0A1I8CJE3-F1
#
_entry.id   AF-A0A1I8CJE3-F1
#
_cell.length_a   1.000
_cell.length_b   1.000
_cell.length_c   1.000
_cell.angle_alpha   90.00
_cell.angle_beta   90.00
_cell.angle_gamma   90.00
#
_symmetry.space_group_name_H-M   'P 1'
#
loop_
_entity.id
_entity.type
_entity.pdbx_description
1 polymer ?
#
loop_
_entity_poly.entity_id
_entity_poly.type
_entity_poly.pdbx_seq_one_letter_code
_entity_poly.pdbx_strand_id
1 'polypeptide(L)'
;MLLYLMLVASIIGIFLATSLLIMLPHAVIFISHKTSWNLYFKGNIVIVMISIFIQTSLTFVIDVVILLANEIPTYSTEATIFKLIYDEVRIAQTAFNSVIRLGVWILVLERVYSTKYRKTYEQRKNTLVSILCVYLWFHNRTLRIQEKGKLLKLSEKFQISLNITSIKLAIPLVVGFAMLNFVFNVILDFVPNQIFDRQIVLVWNYTSLAASHLFFVLLVCYELNNFQGKSYIFLKVWSLMRRKSYTVVDVLPSTDIRLKDLKIINSFGKVVTTNADQTSYFTIFNASWK
;
A
#
# COMPACT_ATOMS: atom_id res chain seq x y z
N MET A 1 33.23 17.89 6.67
CA MET A 1 32.64 16.53 6.78
C MET A 1 31.11 16.57 6.80
N LEU A 2 30.50 17.36 7.68
CA LEU A 2 29.03 17.49 7.78
C LEU A 2 28.34 17.93 6.47
N LEU A 3 28.89 18.94 5.78
CA LEU A 3 28.39 19.38 4.47
C LEU A 3 28.36 18.24 3.44
N TYR A 4 29.40 17.41 3.41
CA TYR A 4 29.47 16.28 2.46
C TYR A 4 28.37 15.25 2.71
N LEU A 5 28.10 14.90 3.97
CA LEU A 5 27.03 13.95 4.32
C LEU A 5 25.65 14.47 3.90
N MET A 6 25.42 15.77 4.02
CA MET A 6 24.20 16.42 3.57
C MET A 6 24.06 16.36 2.04
N LEU A 7 25.11 16.74 1.30
CA LEU A 7 25.09 16.71 -0.17
C LEU A 7 24.84 15.29 -0.69
N VAL A 8 25.48 14.29 -0.08
CA VAL A 8 25.24 12.87 -0.41
C VAL A 8 23.77 12.49 -0.17
N ALA A 9 23.21 12.88 0.98
CA ALA A 9 21.82 12.59 1.31
C ALA A 9 20.83 13.25 0.34
N SER A 10 21.09 14.49 -0.09
CA SER A 10 20.26 15.20 -1.08
C SER A 10 20.38 14.62 -2.48
N ILE A 11 21.58 14.18 -2.91
CA ILE A 11 21.74 13.47 -4.20
C ILE A 11 20.93 12.17 -4.22
N ILE A 12 21.02 11.39 -3.13
CA ILE A 12 20.22 10.17 -2.97
C ILE A 12 18.72 10.51 -2.94
N GLY A 13 18.35 11.57 -2.22
CA GLY A 13 16.98 12.09 -2.11
C GLY A 13 16.39 12.42 -3.48
N ILE A 14 17.12 13.16 -4.31
CA ILE A 14 16.73 13.49 -5.69
C ILE A 14 16.51 12.24 -6.52
N PHE A 15 17.44 11.28 -6.49
CA PHE A 15 17.32 10.04 -7.27
C PHE A 15 16.06 9.24 -6.88
N LEU A 16 15.79 9.13 -5.57
CA LEU A 16 14.59 8.46 -5.05
C LEU A 16 13.31 9.23 -5.42
N ALA A 17 13.33 10.56 -5.29
CA ALA A 17 12.20 11.42 -5.60
C ALA A 17 11.86 11.38 -7.10
N THR A 18 12.85 11.46 -8.00
CA THR A 18 12.63 11.34 -9.44
C THR A 18 12.00 9.99 -9.80
N SER A 19 12.49 8.89 -9.21
CA SER A 19 11.93 7.56 -9.41
C SER A 19 10.46 7.50 -9.00
N LEU A 20 10.13 8.07 -7.83
CA LEU A 20 8.76 8.17 -7.32
C LEU A 20 7.85 9.03 -8.20
N LEU A 21 8.31 10.20 -8.65
CA LEU A 21 7.54 11.12 -9.49
C LEU A 21 7.17 10.48 -10.82
N ILE A 22 8.02 9.62 -11.37
CA ILE A 22 7.72 8.85 -12.59
C ILE A 22 6.72 7.72 -12.30
N MET A 23 6.87 7.00 -11.18
CA MET A 23 6.04 5.83 -10.87
C MET A 23 4.63 6.18 -10.37
N LEU A 24 4.47 7.25 -9.61
CA LEU A 24 3.21 7.58 -8.92
C LEU A 24 2.03 7.84 -9.89
N PRO A 25 2.17 8.63 -10.98
CA PRO A 25 1.07 8.82 -11.93
C PRO A 25 0.58 7.50 -12.53
N HIS A 26 1.50 6.60 -12.87
CA HIS A 26 1.18 5.28 -13.39
C HIS A 26 0.42 4.43 -12.35
N ALA A 27 0.86 4.45 -11.10
CA ALA A 27 0.17 3.76 -10.01
C ALA A 27 -1.26 4.30 -9.79
N VAL A 28 -1.45 5.63 -9.82
CA VAL A 28 -2.76 6.27 -9.65
C VAL A 28 -3.72 5.89 -10.78
N ILE A 29 -3.27 5.96 -12.04
CA ILE A 29 -4.09 5.56 -13.20
C ILE A 29 -4.51 4.09 -13.04
N PHE A 30 -3.56 3.22 -12.67
CA PHE A 30 -3.85 1.79 -12.53
C PHE A 30 -4.86 1.51 -11.41
N ILE A 31 -4.70 2.11 -10.24
CA ILE A 31 -5.61 1.96 -9.10
C ILE A 31 -7.02 2.42 -9.48
N SER A 32 -7.12 3.52 -10.24
CA SER A 32 -8.40 4.09 -10.69
C SER A 32 -9.17 3.12 -11.60
N HIS A 33 -8.47 2.45 -12.52
CA HIS A 33 -9.06 1.47 -13.43
C HIS A 33 -9.38 0.11 -12.79
N LYS A 34 -8.95 -0.17 -11.55
CA LYS A 34 -9.09 -1.50 -10.93
C LYS A 34 -10.52 -1.80 -10.46
N THR A 35 -11.43 -2.27 -11.33
CA THR A 35 -12.86 -2.48 -11.01
C THR A 35 -13.16 -3.37 -9.79
N SER A 36 -12.26 -4.30 -9.43
CA SER A 36 -12.45 -5.21 -8.29
C SER A 36 -12.36 -4.56 -6.91
N TRP A 37 -11.83 -3.34 -6.80
CA TRP A 37 -11.68 -2.64 -5.53
C TRP A 37 -12.91 -1.79 -5.22
N ASN A 38 -13.29 -1.74 -3.94
CA ASN A 38 -14.36 -0.86 -3.46
C ASN A 38 -14.01 0.62 -3.76
N LEU A 39 -14.98 1.41 -4.22
CA LEU A 39 -14.79 2.82 -4.55
C LEU A 39 -14.19 3.63 -3.40
N TYR A 40 -14.62 3.39 -2.16
CA TYR A 40 -14.07 4.07 -0.97
C TYR A 40 -12.59 3.73 -0.76
N PHE A 41 -12.21 2.47 -1.00
CA PHE A 41 -10.81 2.06 -0.93
C PHE A 41 -9.95 2.80 -1.93
N LYS A 42 -10.42 2.82 -3.19
CA LYS A 42 -9.72 3.47 -4.30
C LYS A 42 -9.54 4.94 -4.02
N GLY A 43 -10.62 5.63 -3.58
CA GLY A 43 -10.57 7.04 -3.23
C GLY A 43 -9.50 7.31 -2.17
N ASN A 44 -9.50 6.55 -1.08
CA ASN A 44 -8.51 6.73 -0.01
C ASN A 44 -7.07 6.44 -0.47
N ILE A 45 -6.84 5.37 -1.25
CA ILE A 45 -5.51 5.08 -1.79
C ILE A 45 -5.06 6.17 -2.76
N VAL A 46 -5.94 6.62 -3.65
CA VAL A 46 -5.61 7.68 -4.61
C VAL A 46 -5.27 8.98 -3.89
N ILE A 47 -6.02 9.36 -2.84
CA ILE A 47 -5.69 10.52 -2.00
C ILE A 47 -4.31 10.37 -1.36
N VAL A 48 -3.98 9.19 -0.83
CA VAL A 48 -2.65 8.93 -0.26
C VAL A 48 -1.56 9.02 -1.34
N MET A 49 -1.78 8.44 -2.52
CA MET A 49 -0.81 8.52 -3.63
C MET A 49 -0.59 9.96 -4.13
N ILE A 50 -1.66 10.75 -4.26
CA ILE A 50 -1.56 12.18 -4.62
C ILE A 50 -0.80 12.95 -3.53
N SER A 51 -1.07 12.65 -2.25
CA SER A 51 -0.38 13.29 -1.13
C SER A 51 1.12 12.96 -1.13
N ILE A 52 1.47 11.69 -1.37
CA ILE A 52 2.87 11.26 -1.54
C ILE A 52 3.50 11.95 -2.75
N PHE A 53 2.77 12.10 -3.87
CA PHE A 53 3.28 12.80 -5.05
C PHE A 53 3.63 14.26 -4.75
N ILE A 54 2.72 15.00 -4.11
CA ILE A 54 2.96 16.40 -3.75
C ILE A 54 4.13 16.51 -2.76
N GLN A 55 4.14 15.67 -1.72
CA GLN A 55 5.23 15.64 -0.74
C GLN A 55 6.59 15.33 -1.39
N THR A 56 6.63 14.40 -2.34
CA THR A 56 7.85 14.03 -3.07
C THR A 56 8.31 15.18 -3.96
N SER A 57 7.41 15.87 -4.65
CA SER A 57 7.73 17.06 -5.44
C SER A 57 8.34 18.17 -4.59
N LEU A 58 7.78 18.44 -3.41
CA LEU A 58 8.31 19.44 -2.48
C LEU A 58 9.68 19.04 -1.94
N THR A 59 9.88 17.76 -1.63
CA THR A 59 11.19 17.23 -1.18
C THR A 59 12.24 17.36 -2.28
N PHE A 60 11.88 17.05 -3.53
CA PHE A 60 12.76 17.23 -4.69
C PHE A 60 13.20 18.69 -4.83
N VAL A 61 12.28 19.65 -4.70
CA VAL A 61 12.60 21.09 -4.75
C VAL A 61 13.54 21.48 -3.61
N ILE A 62 13.29 21.00 -2.38
CA ILE A 62 14.16 21.26 -1.23
C ILE A 62 15.58 20.74 -1.49
N ASP A 63 15.73 19.50 -1.96
CA ASP A 63 17.05 18.93 -2.23
C ASP A 63 17.78 19.68 -3.34
N VAL A 64 17.07 20.12 -4.40
CA VAL A 64 17.65 20.98 -5.45
C VAL A 64 18.12 22.31 -4.87
N VAL A 65 17.32 22.96 -4.03
CA VAL A 65 17.72 24.24 -3.38
C VAL A 65 18.96 24.05 -2.50
N ILE A 66 19.02 22.97 -1.70
CA ILE A 66 20.19 22.64 -0.87
C ILE A 66 21.44 22.43 -1.74
N LEU A 67 21.32 21.71 -2.86
CA LEU A 67 22.45 21.49 -3.77
C LEU A 67 22.92 22.77 -4.45
N LEU A 68 22.01 23.65 -4.86
CA LEU A 68 22.35 24.92 -5.52
C LEU A 68 22.96 25.93 -4.55
N ALA A 69 22.45 26.00 -3.31
CA ALA A 69 22.99 26.88 -2.29
C ALA A 69 24.34 26.37 -1.73
N ASN A 70 24.62 25.06 -1.86
CA ASN A 70 25.77 24.39 -1.25
C ASN A 70 25.88 24.61 0.28
N GLU A 71 24.76 24.96 0.90
CA GLU A 71 24.55 25.11 2.33
C GLU A 71 23.06 24.94 2.61
N ILE A 72 22.70 24.66 3.85
CA ILE A 72 21.29 24.69 4.25
C ILE A 72 20.96 26.14 4.59
N PRO A 73 19.95 26.74 3.96
CA PRO A 73 19.51 28.08 4.34
C PRO A 73 19.15 28.08 5.82
N THR A 74 19.90 28.84 6.63
CA THR A 74 19.64 28.99 8.07
C THR A 74 18.91 30.29 8.33
N TYR A 75 18.27 30.40 9.50
CA TYR A 75 17.55 31.61 9.89
C TYR A 75 18.45 32.86 9.95
N SER A 76 19.77 32.70 10.13
CA SER A 76 20.74 33.79 10.24
C SER A 76 21.27 34.34 8.92
N THR A 77 21.09 33.63 7.80
CA THR A 77 21.54 34.13 6.49
C THR A 77 20.65 35.31 6.06
N GLU A 78 21.24 36.37 5.51
CA GLU A 78 20.52 37.48 4.88
C GLU A 78 19.42 36.94 3.94
N ALA A 79 18.33 37.69 3.76
CA ALA A 79 17.16 37.24 3.00
C ALA A 79 17.49 37.01 1.51
N THR A 80 18.04 35.85 1.20
CA THR A 80 18.27 35.39 -0.17
C THR A 80 17.01 34.75 -0.72
N ILE A 81 16.84 34.80 -2.04
CA ILE A 81 15.72 34.17 -2.74
C ILE A 81 15.65 32.66 -2.42
N PHE A 82 16.81 32.00 -2.28
CA PHE A 82 16.88 30.58 -1.92
C PHE A 82 16.27 30.28 -0.55
N LYS A 83 16.47 31.16 0.44
CA LYS A 83 15.89 31.00 1.78
C LYS A 83 14.37 31.11 1.74
N LEU A 84 13.84 32.11 1.04
CA LEU A 84 12.39 32.29 0.88
C LEU A 84 11.75 31.04 0.25
N ILE A 85 12.33 30.54 -0.85
CA ILE A 85 11.84 29.33 -1.52
C ILE A 85 11.92 28.13 -0.57
N TYR A 86 13.05 27.97 0.12
CA TYR A 86 13.26 26.86 1.05
C TYR A 86 12.20 26.83 2.17
N ASP A 87 11.97 27.96 2.82
CA ASP A 87 11.04 28.07 3.95
C ASP A 87 9.60 27.77 3.52
N GLU A 88 9.12 28.37 2.42
CA GLU A 88 7.78 28.15 1.90
C GLU A 88 7.53 26.70 1.48
N VAL A 89 8.49 26.12 0.73
CA VAL A 89 8.40 24.72 0.28
C VAL A 89 8.43 23.79 1.50
N ARG A 90 9.20 24.11 2.54
CA ARG A 90 9.29 23.32 3.75
C ARG A 90 8.04 23.37 4.62
N ILE A 91 7.40 24.53 4.73
CA ILE A 91 6.09 24.68 5.40
C ILE A 91 5.06 23.82 4.66
N ALA A 92 4.99 23.93 3.33
CA ALA A 92 4.10 23.12 2.51
C ALA A 92 4.38 21.61 2.69
N GLN A 93 5.65 21.20 2.66
CA GLN A 93 6.06 19.81 2.82
C GLN A 93 5.60 19.24 4.18
N THR A 94 5.73 20.03 5.25
CA THR A 94 5.31 19.65 6.60
C THR A 94 3.80 19.49 6.70
N ALA A 95 3.03 20.37 6.04
CA ALA A 95 1.58 20.23 5.94
C ALA A 95 1.19 18.93 5.22
N PHE A 96 1.79 18.63 4.08
CA PHE A 96 1.52 17.39 3.33
C PHE A 96 1.95 16.12 4.08
N ASN A 97 3.04 16.16 4.86
CA ASN A 97 3.40 15.05 5.76
C ASN A 97 2.29 14.74 6.78
N SER A 98 1.58 15.77 7.26
CA SER A 98 0.43 15.58 8.16
C SER A 98 -0.78 15.03 7.42
N VAL A 99 -1.02 15.45 6.17
CA VAL A 99 -2.08 14.90 5.31
C VAL A 99 -1.83 13.42 5.01
N ILE A 100 -0.60 13.02 4.66
CA ILE A 100 -0.23 11.62 4.44
C ILE A 100 -0.51 10.78 5.70
N ARG A 101 -0.05 11.25 6.87
CA ARG A 101 -0.32 10.59 8.15
C ARG A 101 -1.81 10.37 8.39
N LEU A 102 -2.61 11.41 8.21
CA LEU A 102 -4.06 11.35 8.38
C LEU A 102 -4.71 10.41 7.35
N GLY A 103 -4.27 10.46 6.09
CA GLY A 103 -4.75 9.55 5.03
C GLY A 103 -4.44 8.09 5.31
N VAL A 104 -3.25 7.79 5.84
CA VAL A 104 -2.86 6.44 6.26
C VAL A 104 -3.73 5.95 7.43
N TRP A 105 -3.99 6.80 8.43
CA TRP A 105 -4.90 6.45 9.52
C TRP A 105 -6.33 6.22 9.04
N ILE A 106 -6.85 7.08 8.15
CA ILE A 106 -8.18 6.91 7.56
C ILE A 106 -8.27 5.60 6.78
N LEU A 107 -7.23 5.23 6.02
CA LEU A 107 -7.17 3.93 5.34
C LEU A 107 -7.29 2.77 6.32
N VAL A 108 -6.51 2.77 7.40
CA VAL A 108 -6.55 1.72 8.42
C VAL A 108 -7.93 1.65 9.07
N LEU A 109 -8.50 2.79 9.48
CA LEU A 109 -9.80 2.86 10.12
C LEU A 109 -10.93 2.41 9.19
N GLU A 110 -10.91 2.83 7.93
CA GLU A 110 -11.90 2.44 6.92
C GLU A 110 -11.86 0.92 6.69
N ARG A 111 -10.67 0.32 6.62
CA ARG A 111 -10.51 -1.14 6.47
C ARG A 111 -11.04 -1.90 7.69
N VAL A 112 -10.72 -1.44 8.89
CA VAL A 112 -11.21 -2.05 10.15
C VAL A 112 -12.73 -1.97 10.20
N TYR A 113 -13.31 -0.81 9.85
CA TYR A 113 -14.75 -0.58 9.84
C TYR A 113 -15.47 -1.41 8.76
N SER A 114 -14.95 -1.46 7.53
CA SER A 114 -15.47 -2.29 6.43
C SER A 114 -15.50 -3.77 6.80
N THR A 115 -14.47 -4.24 7.51
CA THR A 115 -14.40 -5.63 7.99
C THR A 115 -15.44 -5.91 9.08
N LYS A 116 -15.71 -4.94 9.98
CA LYS A 116 -16.64 -5.15 11.10
C LYS A 116 -18.11 -4.98 10.75
N TYR A 117 -18.48 -3.97 9.96
CA TYR A 117 -19.88 -3.59 9.72
C TYR A 117 -20.39 -4.01 8.34
N ARG A 118 -19.89 -5.12 7.83
CA ARG A 118 -20.13 -5.58 6.46
C ARG A 118 -21.58 -5.51 5.97
N LYS A 119 -22.55 -5.98 6.76
CA LYS A 119 -23.98 -5.98 6.40
C LYS A 119 -24.61 -4.57 6.41
N THR A 120 -24.05 -3.65 7.18
CA THR A 120 -24.55 -2.28 7.36
C THR A 120 -23.78 -1.28 6.48
N TYR A 121 -22.53 -1.61 6.11
CA TYR A 121 -21.64 -0.79 5.29
C TYR A 121 -22.18 -0.60 3.87
N GLU A 122 -22.86 -1.61 3.31
CA GLU A 122 -23.58 -1.48 2.04
C GLU A 122 -24.83 -0.59 2.16
N GLN A 123 -25.32 -0.30 3.36
CA GLN A 123 -26.62 0.36 3.57
C GLN A 123 -26.60 1.71 4.31
N ARG A 124 -25.51 2.14 4.98
CA ARG A 124 -25.49 3.44 5.69
C ARG A 124 -24.18 4.22 5.61
N LYS A 125 -24.29 5.49 5.21
CA LYS A 125 -23.28 6.56 5.31
C LYS A 125 -23.36 7.26 6.68
N ASN A 126 -22.21 7.33 7.37
CA ASN A 126 -21.80 8.35 8.37
C ASN A 126 -22.07 8.23 9.90
N THR A 127 -21.12 8.89 10.59
CA THR A 127 -21.00 9.42 11.98
C THR A 127 -20.88 8.49 13.20
N LEU A 128 -21.22 7.20 13.10
CA LEU A 128 -21.13 6.25 14.22
C LEU A 128 -19.70 5.73 14.53
N VAL A 129 -18.70 6.08 13.72
CA VAL A 129 -17.40 5.39 13.63
C VAL A 129 -16.51 5.60 14.86
N SER A 130 -16.57 6.74 15.56
CA SER A 130 -15.63 7.06 16.65
C SER A 130 -15.93 6.35 17.99
N ILE A 131 -17.19 6.30 18.43
CA ILE A 131 -17.59 5.59 19.67
C ILE A 131 -17.51 4.07 19.47
N LEU A 132 -17.64 3.65 18.22
CA LEU A 132 -17.49 2.27 17.78
C LEU A 132 -16.10 1.70 18.02
N CYS A 133 -15.03 2.51 17.92
CA CYS A 133 -13.63 2.07 17.95
C CYS A 133 -13.23 1.41 19.26
N VAL A 134 -13.73 1.89 20.40
CA VAL A 134 -13.43 1.34 21.73
C VAL A 134 -14.25 0.07 21.99
N TYR A 135 -15.53 0.07 21.60
CA TYR A 135 -16.40 -1.11 21.66
C TYR A 135 -15.97 -2.25 20.70
N LEU A 136 -15.41 -1.86 19.55
CA LEU A 136 -14.86 -2.72 18.50
C LEU A 136 -13.74 -3.62 18.97
N TRP A 137 -12.80 -3.06 19.72
CA TRP A 137 -11.64 -3.78 20.24
C TRP A 137 -12.06 -4.93 21.17
N PHE A 138 -13.04 -4.68 22.05
CA PHE A 138 -13.54 -5.67 22.99
C PHE A 138 -14.30 -6.82 22.30
N HIS A 139 -15.06 -6.51 21.24
CA HIS A 139 -15.91 -7.50 20.55
C HIS A 139 -15.17 -8.35 19.50
N ASN A 140 -14.04 -7.87 18.99
CA ASN A 140 -13.22 -8.60 18.00
C ASN A 140 -12.59 -9.87 18.58
N ARG A 141 -12.40 -9.91 19.91
CA ARG A 141 -11.99 -11.11 20.64
C ARG A 141 -13.06 -12.21 20.57
N THR A 142 -14.34 -11.83 20.53
CA THR A 142 -15.49 -12.75 20.58
C THR A 142 -15.82 -13.34 19.21
N LEU A 143 -15.63 -12.58 18.12
CA LEU A 143 -15.95 -13.04 16.76
C LEU A 143 -15.00 -14.12 16.23
N ARG A 144 -13.71 -14.06 16.58
CA ARG A 144 -12.74 -15.14 16.26
C ARG A 144 -13.11 -16.48 16.90
N ILE A 145 -13.86 -16.45 18.00
CA ILE A 145 -14.34 -17.65 18.70
C ILE A 145 -15.59 -18.20 18.01
N GLN A 146 -16.41 -17.34 17.39
CA GLN A 146 -17.66 -17.71 16.72
C GLN A 146 -17.50 -18.15 15.26
N GLU A 147 -16.35 -17.88 14.62
CA GLU A 147 -16.11 -18.15 13.19
C GLU A 147 -15.91 -19.65 12.87
N LYS A 148 -15.71 -20.51 13.87
CA LYS A 148 -15.46 -21.95 13.66
C LYS A 148 -16.67 -22.76 13.15
N GLY A 149 -17.86 -22.17 12.98
CA GLY A 149 -19.10 -22.93 12.75
C GLY A 149 -20.03 -22.51 11.60
N LYS A 150 -19.72 -21.49 10.77
CA LYS A 150 -20.67 -21.00 9.74
C LYS A 150 -20.14 -21.13 8.30
N LEU A 151 -20.98 -21.70 7.42
CA LEU A 151 -20.81 -21.74 5.97
C LEU A 151 -20.98 -20.33 5.38
N LEU A 152 -19.86 -19.66 5.11
CA LEU A 152 -19.82 -18.34 4.45
C LEU A 152 -20.15 -18.46 2.96
N LYS A 153 -20.95 -17.51 2.43
CA LYS A 153 -21.24 -17.43 0.99
C LYS A 153 -19.95 -17.12 0.20
N LEU A 154 -19.89 -17.49 -1.08
CA LEU A 154 -18.67 -17.32 -1.90
C LEU A 154 -18.27 -15.84 -2.07
N SER A 155 -19.24 -14.95 -2.26
CA SER A 155 -19.05 -13.49 -2.24
C SER A 155 -18.52 -13.00 -0.89
N GLU A 156 -18.79 -13.76 0.18
CA GLU A 156 -18.28 -13.48 1.51
C GLU A 156 -16.80 -13.70 1.66
N LYS A 157 -16.34 -14.85 1.18
CA LYS A 157 -14.92 -15.17 1.17
C LYS A 157 -14.13 -14.24 0.25
N PHE A 158 -14.70 -13.85 -0.89
CA PHE A 158 -14.05 -12.94 -1.83
C PHE A 158 -13.81 -11.54 -1.26
N GLN A 159 -14.83 -10.92 -0.64
CA GLN A 159 -14.67 -9.59 -0.02
C GLN A 159 -13.67 -9.62 1.15
N ILE A 160 -13.68 -10.69 1.97
CA ILE A 160 -12.72 -10.86 3.06
C ILE A 160 -11.29 -10.97 2.51
N SER A 161 -11.09 -11.78 1.46
CA SER A 161 -9.80 -11.92 0.81
C SER A 161 -9.27 -10.58 0.28
N LEU A 162 -10.12 -9.80 -0.40
CA LEU A 162 -9.75 -8.46 -0.87
C LEU A 162 -9.38 -7.50 0.26
N ASN A 163 -10.12 -7.51 1.37
CA ASN A 163 -9.82 -6.68 2.53
C ASN A 163 -8.50 -7.09 3.19
N ILE A 164 -8.22 -8.38 3.30
CA ILE A 164 -6.94 -8.88 3.83
C ILE A 164 -5.78 -8.42 2.94
N THR A 165 -5.89 -8.55 1.62
CA THR A 165 -4.85 -8.07 0.68
C THR A 165 -4.64 -6.57 0.80
N SER A 166 -5.73 -5.81 0.95
CA SER A 166 -5.68 -4.35 1.14
C SER A 166 -4.95 -3.95 2.43
N ILE A 167 -5.22 -4.66 3.53
CA ILE A 167 -4.54 -4.43 4.82
C ILE A 167 -3.07 -4.82 4.72
N LYS A 168 -2.74 -5.94 4.08
CA LYS A 168 -1.36 -6.36 3.83
C LYS A 168 -0.55 -5.31 3.07
N LEU A 169 -1.19 -4.58 2.15
CA LEU A 169 -0.57 -3.51 1.38
C LEU A 169 -0.34 -2.23 2.22
N ALA A 170 -1.26 -1.90 3.14
CA ALA A 170 -1.17 -0.69 3.97
C ALA A 170 -0.23 -0.85 5.18
N ILE A 171 -0.11 -2.05 5.76
CA ILE A 171 0.70 -2.29 6.96
C ILE A 171 2.17 -1.87 6.80
N PRO A 172 2.89 -2.27 5.73
CA PRO A 172 4.29 -1.88 5.56
C PRO A 172 4.50 -0.37 5.55
N LEU A 173 3.56 0.39 4.97
CA LEU A 173 3.61 1.85 4.96
C LEU A 173 3.44 2.42 6.37
N VAL A 174 2.44 1.95 7.12
CA VAL A 174 2.17 2.41 8.51
C VAL A 174 3.35 2.10 9.41
N VAL A 175 3.82 0.84 9.39
CA VAL A 175 4.90 0.35 10.26
C VAL A 175 6.22 1.01 9.89
N GLY A 176 6.55 1.07 8.60
CA GLY A 176 7.78 1.72 8.12
C GLY A 176 7.81 3.19 8.50
N PHE A 177 6.71 3.92 8.32
CA PHE A 177 6.61 5.31 8.73
C PHE A 177 6.77 5.48 10.24
N ALA A 178 6.08 4.68 11.06
CA ALA A 178 6.17 4.77 12.51
C ALA A 178 7.59 4.46 13.02
N MET A 179 8.24 3.42 12.47
CA MET A 179 9.61 3.05 12.81
C MET A 179 10.61 4.14 12.44
N LEU A 180 10.52 4.70 11.23
CA LEU A 180 11.40 5.80 10.80
C LEU A 180 11.27 7.02 11.72
N ASN A 181 10.04 7.47 12.00
CA ASN A 181 9.84 8.61 12.91
C ASN A 181 10.35 8.31 14.32
N PHE A 182 10.14 7.11 14.84
CA PHE A 182 10.67 6.71 16.14
C PHE A 182 12.20 6.79 16.16
N VAL A 183 12.88 6.21 15.16
CA VAL A 183 14.34 6.23 15.07
C VAL A 183 14.86 7.67 14.98
N PHE A 184 14.29 8.51 14.13
CA PHE A 184 14.74 9.90 13.98
C PHE A 184 14.45 10.76 15.22
N ASN A 185 13.33 10.55 15.91
CA ASN A 185 13.06 11.26 17.17
C ASN A 185 14.05 10.84 18.27
N VAL A 186 14.37 9.54 18.39
CA VAL A 186 15.40 9.06 19.32
C VAL A 186 16.76 9.67 18.97
N ILE A 187 17.12 9.75 17.68
CA ILE A 187 18.37 10.41 17.26
C ILE A 187 18.36 11.88 17.69
N LEU A 188 17.27 12.61 17.45
CA LEU A 188 17.16 14.04 17.79
C LEU A 188 17.19 14.31 19.30
N ASP A 189 16.65 13.40 20.11
CA ASP A 189 16.57 13.56 21.57
C ASP A 189 17.87 13.17 22.28
N PHE A 190 18.55 12.12 21.81
CA PHE A 190 19.70 11.53 22.51
C PHE A 190 21.06 11.90 21.92
N VAL A 191 21.14 12.30 20.66
CA VAL A 191 22.42 12.68 20.05
C VAL A 191 22.71 14.14 20.36
N PRO A 192 23.82 14.46 21.07
CA PRO A 192 24.18 15.83 21.39
C PRO A 192 24.31 16.67 20.11
N ASN A 193 23.81 17.92 20.14
CA ASN A 193 23.89 18.87 19.02
C ASN A 193 25.34 19.14 18.54
N GLN A 194 26.35 18.72 19.30
CA GLN A 194 27.76 18.84 18.94
C GLN A 194 28.20 17.84 17.86
N ILE A 195 27.54 16.68 17.75
CA ILE A 195 27.95 15.60 16.84
C ILE A 195 27.24 15.71 15.49
N PHE A 196 25.95 16.04 15.51
CA PHE A 196 25.15 16.22 14.30
C PHE A 196 24.39 17.53 14.35
N ASP A 197 24.50 18.29 13.25
CA ASP A 197 23.57 19.38 13.01
C ASP A 197 22.16 18.78 12.80
N ARG A 198 21.16 19.34 13.50
CA ARG A 198 19.75 18.94 13.38
C ARG A 198 19.30 18.95 11.93
N GLN A 199 19.81 19.87 11.13
CA GLN A 199 19.44 19.98 9.73
C GLN A 199 19.89 18.77 8.91
N ILE A 200 21.04 18.17 9.22
CA ILE A 200 21.54 16.96 8.54
C ILE A 200 20.64 15.77 8.88
N VAL A 201 20.27 15.64 10.15
CA VAL A 201 19.33 14.59 10.60
C VAL A 201 18.00 14.71 9.87
N LEU A 202 17.52 15.94 9.66
CA LEU A 202 16.30 16.21 8.90
C LEU A 202 16.42 15.82 7.43
N VAL A 203 17.52 16.14 6.73
CA VAL A 203 17.73 15.71 5.34
C VAL A 203 17.70 14.19 5.25
N TRP A 204 18.42 13.48 6.14
CA TRP A 204 18.39 12.02 6.19
C TRP A 204 17.01 11.43 6.50
N ASN A 205 16.21 12.11 7.32
CA ASN A 205 14.82 11.73 7.58
C ASN A 205 14.00 11.80 6.29
N TYR A 206 14.12 12.88 5.52
CA TYR A 206 13.41 13.01 4.25
C TYR A 206 13.87 12.00 3.20
N THR A 207 15.17 11.75 3.08
CA THR A 207 15.72 10.71 2.19
C THR A 207 15.18 9.33 2.57
N SER A 208 15.15 9.01 3.86
CA SER A 208 14.62 7.73 4.37
C SER A 208 13.11 7.60 4.14
N LEU A 209 12.37 8.70 4.30
CA LEU A 209 10.94 8.77 4.02
C LEU A 209 10.67 8.55 2.53
N ALA A 210 11.42 9.18 1.63
CA ALA A 210 11.35 8.96 0.19
C ALA A 210 11.64 7.49 -0.17
N ALA A 211 12.64 6.86 0.45
CA ALA A 211 12.91 5.44 0.27
C ALA A 211 11.73 4.56 0.71
N SER A 212 11.08 4.89 1.84
CA SER A 212 9.92 4.17 2.33
C SER A 212 8.70 4.30 1.40
N HIS A 213 8.48 5.50 0.84
CA HIS A 213 7.43 5.76 -0.14
C HIS A 213 7.71 4.98 -1.44
N LEU A 214 8.96 4.95 -1.91
CA LEU A 214 9.34 4.19 -3.10
C LEU A 214 9.10 2.70 -2.89
N PHE A 215 9.48 2.16 -1.74
CA PHE A 215 9.21 0.77 -1.38
C PHE A 215 7.70 0.48 -1.36
N PHE A 216 6.89 1.36 -0.78
CA PHE A 216 5.44 1.22 -0.79
C PHE A 216 4.87 1.23 -2.22
N VAL A 217 5.26 2.18 -3.06
CA VAL A 217 4.80 2.26 -4.47
C VAL A 217 5.22 1.00 -5.24
N LEU A 218 6.44 0.49 -5.03
CA LEU A 218 6.90 -0.77 -5.61
C LEU A 218 6.04 -1.96 -5.16
N LEU A 219 5.67 -2.04 -3.88
CA LEU A 219 4.76 -3.07 -3.38
C LEU A 219 3.38 -2.97 -4.02
N VAL A 220 2.85 -1.75 -4.17
CA VAL A 220 1.58 -1.53 -4.86
C VAL A 220 1.67 -1.98 -6.31
N CYS A 221 2.69 -1.57 -7.06
CA CYS A 221 2.92 -2.02 -8.43
C CYS A 221 3.08 -3.54 -8.53
N TYR A 222 3.76 -4.18 -7.58
CA TYR A 222 3.95 -5.63 -7.53
C TYR A 222 2.63 -6.37 -7.36
N GLU A 223 1.84 -6.00 -6.35
CA GLU A 223 0.52 -6.60 -6.11
C GLU A 223 -0.41 -6.41 -7.31
N LEU A 224 -0.40 -5.22 -7.91
CA LEU A 224 -1.22 -4.92 -9.08
C LEU A 224 -0.85 -5.79 -10.30
N ASN A 225 0.43 -6.07 -10.51
CA ASN A 225 0.90 -6.88 -11.63
C ASN A 225 0.58 -8.38 -11.46
N ASN A 226 0.71 -8.92 -10.24
CA ASN A 226 0.36 -10.31 -9.94
C ASN A 226 -1.11 -10.64 -10.28
N PHE A 227 -2.01 -9.66 -10.24
CA PHE A 227 -3.42 -9.87 -10.52
C PHE A 227 -3.80 -9.87 -12.01
N GLN A 228 -2.99 -9.32 -12.92
CA GLN A 228 -3.39 -9.17 -14.32
C GLN A 228 -2.75 -10.18 -15.28
N GLY A 229 -1.79 -11.00 -14.84
CA GLY A 229 -1.14 -12.03 -15.68
C GLY A 229 -0.42 -11.48 -16.92
N LYS A 230 -0.42 -10.15 -17.12
CA LYS A 230 0.23 -9.45 -18.23
C LYS A 230 1.43 -8.72 -17.66
N SER A 231 2.62 -9.25 -17.97
CA SER A 231 3.90 -8.63 -17.62
C SER A 231 4.03 -7.29 -18.35
N TYR A 232 3.82 -6.17 -17.66
CA TYR A 232 4.18 -4.86 -18.18
C TYR A 232 5.70 -4.74 -18.36
N ILE A 233 6.12 -3.95 -19.35
CA ILE A 233 7.51 -3.77 -19.80
C ILE A 233 8.48 -3.41 -18.66
N PHE A 234 8.01 -2.62 -17.69
CA PHE A 234 8.82 -2.20 -16.54
C PHE A 234 9.26 -3.38 -15.65
N LEU A 235 8.46 -4.45 -15.59
CA LEU A 235 8.80 -5.68 -14.86
C LEU A 235 9.56 -6.69 -15.71
N LYS A 236 9.73 -6.47 -17.02
CA LYS A 236 10.60 -7.30 -17.86
C LYS A 236 12.06 -7.15 -17.40
N VAL A 237 12.49 -5.92 -17.07
CA VAL A 237 13.81 -5.61 -16.48
C VAL A 237 13.99 -6.28 -15.11
N TRP A 238 12.95 -6.26 -14.26
CA TRP A 238 13.00 -6.94 -12.95
C TRP A 238 12.95 -8.47 -13.07
N SER A 239 12.19 -9.01 -14.03
CA SER A 239 12.13 -10.46 -14.32
C SER A 239 13.45 -10.99 -14.85
N LEU A 240 14.21 -10.15 -15.57
CA LEU A 240 15.57 -10.45 -16.00
C LEU A 240 16.53 -10.56 -14.79
N MET A 241 16.36 -9.72 -13.77
CA MET A 241 17.13 -9.83 -12.52
C MET A 241 16.69 -10.99 -11.60
N ARG A 242 15.46 -11.49 -11.77
CA ARG A 242 14.88 -12.60 -10.97
C ARG A 242 14.78 -13.93 -11.72
N ARG A 243 15.68 -14.23 -12.66
CA ARG A 243 15.90 -15.63 -13.07
C ARG A 243 16.57 -16.42 -11.94
N LYS A 244 15.83 -16.67 -10.86
CA LYS A 244 15.95 -17.94 -10.15
C LYS A 244 15.18 -18.94 -10.99
N SER A 245 15.85 -20.01 -11.42
CA SER A 245 15.22 -21.18 -12.02
C SER A 245 14.12 -21.65 -11.08
N TYR A 246 12.89 -21.22 -11.34
CA TYR A 246 11.77 -22.09 -11.09
C TYR A 246 11.99 -23.22 -12.09
N THR A 247 12.59 -24.32 -11.62
CA THR A 247 12.30 -25.62 -12.19
C THR A 247 10.79 -25.67 -12.22
N VAL A 248 10.23 -25.53 -13.43
CA VAL A 248 8.89 -25.99 -13.71
C VAL A 248 8.92 -27.42 -13.19
N VAL A 249 8.37 -27.62 -12.00
CA VAL A 249 7.94 -28.96 -11.60
C VAL A 249 6.81 -29.17 -12.59
N ASP A 250 7.15 -29.75 -13.73
CA ASP A 250 6.20 -30.45 -14.55
C ASP A 250 5.50 -31.35 -13.55
N VAL A 251 4.30 -30.94 -13.16
CA VAL A 251 3.38 -31.82 -12.49
C VAL A 251 3.11 -32.85 -13.58
N LEU A 252 3.96 -33.89 -13.62
CA LEU A 252 3.60 -35.14 -14.24
C LEU A 252 2.19 -35.40 -13.70
N PRO A 253 1.20 -35.61 -14.58
CA PRO A 253 -0.12 -35.96 -14.13
C PRO A 253 0.07 -37.21 -13.28
N SER A 254 -0.01 -37.06 -11.96
CA SER A 254 -0.13 -38.20 -11.07
C SER A 254 -1.53 -38.72 -11.32
N THR A 255 -1.59 -39.55 -12.36
CA THR A 255 -2.61 -40.55 -12.61
C THR A 255 -2.67 -41.43 -11.37
N ASP A 256 -3.39 -41.01 -10.32
CA ASP A 256 -4.12 -41.90 -9.40
C ASP A 256 -4.78 -41.22 -8.19
N ILE A 257 -5.09 -39.92 -8.23
CA ILE A 257 -6.19 -39.46 -7.36
C ILE A 257 -7.48 -39.95 -8.01
N ARG A 258 -7.95 -41.12 -7.57
CA ARG A 258 -9.23 -41.73 -7.92
C ARG A 258 -10.37 -40.73 -7.69
N LEU A 259 -10.65 -39.91 -8.69
CA LEU A 259 -11.80 -39.01 -8.81
C LEU A 259 -13.15 -39.78 -8.93
N LYS A 260 -13.16 -41.08 -8.63
CA LYS A 260 -14.33 -41.96 -8.74
C LYS A 260 -15.45 -41.65 -7.74
N ASP A 261 -15.19 -40.86 -6.70
CA ASP A 261 -16.15 -40.66 -5.61
C ASP A 261 -16.69 -39.23 -5.43
N LEU A 262 -16.34 -38.28 -6.31
CA LEU A 262 -16.94 -36.95 -6.29
C LEU A 262 -18.34 -36.97 -6.94
N LYS A 263 -19.35 -37.35 -6.15
CA LYS A 263 -20.77 -37.27 -6.54
C LYS A 263 -21.27 -35.84 -6.40
N ILE A 264 -21.55 -35.19 -7.53
CA ILE A 264 -22.25 -33.90 -7.56
C ILE A 264 -23.74 -34.19 -7.36
N ILE A 265 -24.33 -33.64 -6.29
CA ILE A 265 -25.75 -33.82 -5.96
C ILE A 265 -26.47 -32.50 -6.26
N ASN A 266 -27.56 -32.55 -7.03
CA ASN A 266 -28.34 -31.35 -7.34
C ASN A 266 -29.22 -30.92 -6.14
N SER A 267 -29.90 -29.78 -6.27
CA SER A 267 -30.85 -29.25 -5.27
C SER A 267 -32.02 -30.21 -4.94
N PHE A 268 -32.24 -31.23 -5.76
CA PHE A 268 -33.27 -32.25 -5.59
C PHE A 268 -32.72 -33.55 -4.98
N GLY A 269 -31.45 -33.58 -4.53
CA GLY A 269 -30.84 -34.78 -3.94
C GLY A 269 -30.43 -35.86 -4.94
N LYS A 270 -30.51 -35.59 -6.25
CA LYS A 270 -30.17 -36.55 -7.31
C LYS A 270 -28.70 -36.39 -7.72
N VAL A 271 -27.98 -37.50 -7.80
CA VAL A 271 -26.60 -37.55 -8.28
C VAL A 271 -26.59 -37.21 -9.78
N VAL A 272 -25.89 -36.15 -10.14
CA VAL A 272 -25.69 -35.73 -11.53
C VAL A 272 -24.41 -36.39 -12.02
N THR A 273 -24.53 -37.35 -12.93
CA THR A 273 -23.40 -37.99 -13.59
C THR A 273 -22.79 -37.02 -14.59
N THR A 274 -21.65 -36.43 -14.25
CA THR A 274 -20.87 -35.60 -15.19
C THR A 274 -19.80 -36.45 -15.86
N ASN A 275 -19.75 -36.45 -17.19
CA ASN A 275 -18.70 -37.13 -17.95
C ASN A 275 -17.36 -36.37 -17.94
N ALA A 276 -17.17 -35.44 -16.99
CA ALA A 276 -16.02 -34.54 -16.88
C ALA A 276 -15.66 -33.78 -18.18
N ASP A 277 -16.62 -33.67 -19.10
CA ASP A 277 -16.52 -32.86 -20.31
C ASP A 277 -16.97 -31.43 -20.04
N GLN A 278 -16.29 -30.48 -20.67
CA GLN A 278 -16.53 -29.05 -20.48
C GLN A 278 -17.99 -28.67 -20.82
N THR A 279 -18.58 -29.35 -21.80
CA THR A 279 -19.98 -29.23 -22.24
C THR A 279 -20.98 -29.59 -21.15
N SER A 280 -20.78 -30.69 -20.41
CA SER A 280 -21.64 -31.05 -19.27
C SER A 280 -21.57 -30.04 -18.14
N TYR A 281 -20.40 -29.43 -17.92
CA TYR A 281 -20.23 -28.42 -16.88
C TYR A 281 -21.05 -27.15 -17.17
N PHE A 282 -21.03 -26.69 -18.42
CA PHE A 282 -21.81 -25.52 -18.84
C PHE A 282 -23.32 -25.79 -18.91
N THR A 283 -23.75 -27.00 -19.24
CA THR A 283 -25.19 -27.35 -19.24
C THR A 283 -25.76 -27.38 -17.83
N ILE A 284 -25.03 -27.90 -16.85
CA ILE A 284 -25.44 -27.88 -15.44
C ILE A 284 -25.53 -26.44 -14.93
N PHE A 285 -24.54 -25.60 -15.26
CA PHE A 285 -24.55 -24.19 -14.89
C PHE A 285 -25.74 -23.45 -15.50
N ASN A 286 -26.03 -23.67 -16.79
CA ASN A 286 -27.15 -23.04 -17.48
C ASN A 286 -28.51 -23.51 -16.93
N ALA A 287 -28.63 -24.80 -16.57
CA ALA A 287 -29.84 -25.34 -15.94
C ALA A 287 -30.06 -24.82 -14.52
N SER A 288 -29.00 -24.54 -13.76
CA SER A 288 -29.11 -23.97 -12.40
C SER A 288 -29.50 -22.49 -12.38
N TRP A 289 -29.43 -21.81 -13.53
CA TRP A 289 -29.72 -20.38 -13.67
C TRP A 289 -31.16 -20.10 -14.16
N LYS A 290 -31.89 -21.13 -14.59
CA LYS A 290 -33.32 -21.05 -14.92
C LYS A 290 -34.16 -21.52 -13.74
#